data_AF-A0A7C8I9G8-F1
#
_entry.id   AF-A0A7C8I9G8-F1
#
_cell.length_a   1.000
_cell.length_b   1.000
_cell.length_c   1.000
_cell.angle_alpha   90.00
_cell.angle_beta   90.00
_cell.angle_gamma   90.00
#
_symmetry.space_group_name_H-M   'P 1'
#
loop_
_entity.id
_entity.type
_entity.pdbx_description
1 polymer ?
#
loop_
_entity_poly.entity_id
_entity_poly.type
_entity_poly.pdbx_seq_one_letter_code
_entity_poly.pdbx_strand_id
1 'polypeptide(L)'
;MRLSTRHSADNRSLFNDPWLSDITIRQIHNGVTKEYHGHKAVLCNHSTFFRKAFNGNFKESTDHVIELHDDDPYCFETMMRYLYTFNWEEPKTEAWKPRSNLGRGALTAIGVYSLADKYDIEALRKSALRQLSVAARNVAREPLSWMDFDMIIKTYYPSCDQVGSDIGLEIAAAVLQLPKEEFYDGWFHFTVEDYPIFGADVLLTLYNNPTLSDVKIKQISKGKTCEYYAHKAILCRESGFFMRAFTGSFKEASDAETELHDDEADYFEFLLKFIYTEKYDKDALAKMADRFKIEKVLVAIDINTIASKYDVRRLYEPAAEDVSAMLISNNYGRIDDTAAGDVSATLSSSPHDRVDDAVENPASWGFSFGCGF
;
A
#
# COMPACT_ATOMS: atom_id res chain seq x y z
N MET A 1 39.99 38.81 -31.79
CA MET A 1 40.42 37.98 -30.66
C MET A 1 39.35 38.03 -29.58
N ARG A 2 38.50 36.99 -29.50
CA ARG A 2 37.64 36.74 -28.34
C ARG A 2 38.00 35.36 -27.82
N LEU A 3 38.44 35.33 -26.57
CA LEU A 3 38.95 34.15 -25.87
C LEU A 3 37.86 33.08 -25.81
N SER A 4 38.13 31.93 -26.42
CA SER A 4 37.44 30.68 -26.18
C SER A 4 38.05 30.04 -24.95
N THR A 5 37.30 29.94 -23.86
CA THR A 5 37.52 28.95 -22.81
C THR A 5 36.16 28.50 -22.26
N ARG A 6 35.50 27.57 -22.97
CA ARG A 6 34.60 26.66 -22.30
C ARG A 6 35.48 25.65 -21.57
N HIS A 7 35.70 25.87 -20.28
CA HIS A 7 36.11 24.79 -19.38
C HIS A 7 34.95 23.79 -19.37
N SER A 8 35.07 22.70 -20.11
CA SER A 8 34.32 21.49 -19.81
C SER A 8 34.82 20.99 -18.46
N ALA A 9 34.06 21.23 -17.40
CA ALA A 9 34.29 20.51 -16.14
C ALA A 9 34.16 19.01 -16.47
N ASP A 10 35.29 18.31 -16.40
CA ASP A 10 35.36 16.85 -16.44
C ASP A 10 34.55 16.36 -15.24
N ASN A 11 33.28 15.98 -15.47
CA ASN A 11 32.36 15.56 -14.42
C ASN A 11 32.73 14.13 -13.99
N ARG A 12 33.90 13.99 -13.35
CA ARG A 12 34.36 12.71 -12.80
C ARG A 12 33.47 12.37 -11.62
N SER A 13 32.70 11.29 -11.78
CA SER A 13 31.98 10.67 -10.68
C SER A 13 32.98 10.09 -9.68
N LEU A 14 32.74 10.29 -8.38
CA LEU A 14 33.50 9.65 -7.28
C LEU A 14 33.10 8.19 -7.04
N PHE A 15 32.23 7.62 -7.89
CA PHE A 15 31.85 6.22 -7.81
C PHE A 15 33.09 5.32 -7.95
N ASN A 16 33.33 4.50 -6.92
CA ASN A 16 34.46 3.58 -6.84
C ASN A 16 35.84 4.25 -7.03
N ASP A 17 35.93 5.55 -6.72
CA ASP A 17 37.19 6.29 -6.74
C ASP A 17 37.92 6.10 -5.40
N PRO A 18 39.17 5.62 -5.38
CA PRO A 18 39.96 5.53 -4.14
C PRO A 18 40.31 6.91 -3.54
N TRP A 19 40.24 7.98 -4.33
CA TRP A 19 40.55 9.32 -3.85
C TRP A 19 39.55 9.79 -2.79
N LEU A 20 40.01 10.02 -1.55
CA LEU A 20 39.21 10.38 -0.38
C LEU A 20 38.22 9.30 0.09
N SER A 21 38.34 8.07 -0.41
CA SER A 21 37.56 6.94 0.11
C SER A 21 37.95 6.67 1.57
N ASP A 22 36.93 6.52 2.43
CA ASP A 22 37.05 6.33 3.88
C ASP A 22 36.32 5.08 4.39
N ILE A 23 35.84 4.26 3.44
CA ILE A 23 35.19 2.96 3.66
C ILE A 23 35.41 2.04 2.46
N THR A 24 35.74 0.77 2.72
CA THR A 24 35.66 -0.30 1.72
C THR A 24 34.33 -1.04 1.88
N ILE A 25 33.56 -1.13 0.80
CA ILE A 25 32.31 -1.89 0.78
C ILE A 25 32.57 -3.24 0.11
N ARG A 26 32.31 -4.32 0.82
CA ARG A 26 32.39 -5.69 0.31
C ARG A 26 30.99 -6.19 0.02
N GLN A 27 30.62 -6.20 -1.24
CA GLN A 27 29.41 -6.87 -1.69
C GLN A 27 29.73 -8.36 -1.85
N ILE A 28 28.99 -9.22 -1.14
CA ILE A 28 29.22 -10.67 -1.09
C ILE A 28 27.96 -11.35 -1.59
N HIS A 29 28.06 -12.06 -2.72
CA HIS A 29 26.94 -12.78 -3.30
C HIS A 29 27.40 -14.13 -3.85
N ASN A 30 26.74 -15.21 -3.44
CA ASN A 30 27.10 -16.59 -3.79
C ASN A 30 28.59 -16.92 -3.54
N GLY A 31 29.14 -16.44 -2.42
CA GLY A 31 30.55 -16.64 -2.04
C GLY A 31 31.56 -15.80 -2.85
N VAL A 32 31.12 -15.00 -3.81
CA VAL A 32 31.95 -14.06 -4.57
C VAL A 32 31.91 -12.70 -3.89
N THR A 33 33.09 -12.14 -3.60
CA THR A 33 33.22 -10.80 -3.02
C THR A 33 33.67 -9.81 -4.09
N LYS A 34 32.97 -8.68 -4.19
CA LYS A 34 33.39 -7.51 -4.96
C LYS A 34 33.58 -6.32 -4.03
N GLU A 35 34.75 -5.71 -4.12
CA GLU A 35 35.11 -4.54 -3.31
C GLU A 35 34.84 -3.24 -4.06
N TYR A 36 34.31 -2.25 -3.34
CA TYR A 36 34.10 -0.89 -3.81
C TYR A 36 34.76 0.11 -2.86
N HIS A 37 35.42 1.11 -3.42
CA HIS A 37 35.80 2.32 -2.71
C HIS A 37 34.57 3.20 -2.49
N GLY A 38 34.26 3.48 -1.23
CA GLY A 38 33.11 4.28 -0.82
C GLY A 38 33.51 5.54 -0.07
N HIS A 39 32.55 6.47 0.02
CA HIS A 39 32.67 7.72 0.77
C HIS A 39 31.50 7.80 1.76
N LYS A 40 31.78 7.67 3.07
CA LYS A 40 30.77 7.67 4.13
C LYS A 40 29.87 8.91 4.03
N ALA A 41 30.44 10.08 3.74
CA ALA A 41 29.68 11.32 3.57
C ALA A 41 28.61 11.23 2.47
N VAL A 42 28.94 10.65 1.31
CA VAL A 42 27.99 10.47 0.20
C VAL A 42 26.92 9.45 0.57
N LEU A 43 27.33 8.28 1.08
CA LEU A 43 26.42 7.18 1.43
C LEU A 43 25.43 7.59 2.53
N CYS A 44 25.92 8.20 3.61
CA CYS A 44 25.10 8.68 4.72
C CYS A 44 24.11 9.77 4.30
N ASN A 45 24.47 10.61 3.31
CA ASN A 45 23.60 11.68 2.83
C ASN A 45 22.32 11.10 2.18
N HIS A 46 22.42 9.93 1.56
CA HIS A 46 21.35 9.34 0.75
C HIS A 46 20.67 8.11 1.37
N SER A 47 21.30 7.48 2.36
CA SER A 47 20.80 6.26 2.99
C SER A 47 20.79 6.41 4.50
N THR A 48 19.62 6.19 5.12
CA THR A 48 19.57 6.15 6.59
C THR A 48 20.21 4.86 7.13
N PHE A 49 20.18 3.77 6.36
CA PHE A 49 20.90 2.54 6.67
C PHE A 49 22.40 2.81 6.86
N PHE A 50 23.07 3.41 5.87
CA PHE A 50 24.52 3.68 5.97
C PHE A 50 24.83 4.67 7.08
N ARG A 51 23.96 5.66 7.31
CA ARG A 51 24.09 6.59 8.44
C ARG A 51 24.06 5.88 9.80
N LYS A 52 23.17 4.91 9.96
CA LYS A 52 23.07 4.09 11.18
C LYS A 52 24.26 3.13 11.29
N ALA A 53 24.66 2.49 10.19
CA ALA A 53 25.77 1.55 10.16
C ALA A 53 27.12 2.22 10.54
N PHE A 54 27.37 3.43 10.03
CA PHE A 54 28.65 4.11 10.25
C PHE A 54 28.73 4.96 11.53
N ASN A 55 27.59 5.36 12.11
CA ASN A 55 27.56 6.14 13.36
C ASN A 55 27.05 5.34 14.57
N GLY A 56 26.74 4.05 14.42
CA GLY A 56 26.31 3.18 15.50
C GLY A 56 27.48 2.52 16.24
N ASN A 57 27.15 1.68 17.23
CA ASN A 57 28.14 0.87 17.96
C ASN A 57 28.51 -0.44 17.22
N PHE A 58 28.33 -0.48 15.91
CA PHE A 58 28.61 -1.66 15.10
C PHE A 58 30.07 -1.69 14.67
N LYS A 59 30.60 -2.88 14.36
CA LYS A 59 32.02 -3.10 14.03
C LYS A 59 32.47 -2.33 12.79
N GLU A 60 31.54 -2.04 11.90
CA GLU A 60 31.69 -1.25 10.67
C GLU A 60 32.04 0.22 10.97
N SER A 61 31.69 0.72 12.16
CA SER A 61 32.06 2.07 12.61
C SER A 61 33.57 2.19 12.82
N THR A 62 34.25 1.12 13.23
CA THR A 62 35.69 1.09 13.57
C THR A 62 36.56 0.49 12.48
N ASP A 63 36.08 -0.50 11.73
CA ASP A 63 36.94 -1.34 10.89
C ASP A 63 37.14 -0.78 9.47
N HIS A 64 36.50 0.34 9.13
CA HIS A 64 36.53 0.97 7.80
C HIS A 64 36.17 0.01 6.64
N VAL A 65 35.53 -1.10 6.96
CA VAL A 65 35.03 -2.10 6.02
C VAL A 65 33.59 -2.42 6.41
N ILE A 66 32.70 -2.52 5.42
CA ILE A 66 31.34 -3.01 5.59
C ILE A 66 31.10 -4.18 4.66
N GLU A 67 30.60 -5.28 5.20
CA GLU A 67 30.26 -6.49 4.44
C GLU A 67 28.75 -6.55 4.25
N LEU A 68 28.33 -6.62 2.99
CA LEU A 68 26.93 -6.60 2.57
C LEU A 68 26.64 -7.88 1.81
N HIS A 69 25.75 -8.70 2.37
CA HIS A 69 25.47 -10.04 1.87
C HIS A 69 24.19 -10.10 1.05
N ASP A 70 24.19 -11.06 0.12
CA ASP A 70 23.03 -11.55 -0.64
C ASP A 70 22.37 -10.52 -1.58
N ASP A 71 23.02 -9.39 -1.85
CA ASP A 71 22.57 -8.44 -2.86
C ASP A 71 23.03 -8.85 -4.25
N ASP A 72 22.12 -8.85 -5.23
CA ASP A 72 22.47 -9.08 -6.63
C ASP A 72 23.54 -8.07 -7.10
N PRO A 73 24.71 -8.51 -7.61
CA PRO A 73 25.80 -7.61 -7.97
C PRO A 73 25.43 -6.54 -9.01
N TYR A 74 24.50 -6.85 -9.92
CA TYR A 74 24.10 -5.95 -10.99
C TYR A 74 23.20 -4.82 -10.45
N CYS A 75 22.19 -5.18 -9.66
CA CYS A 75 21.33 -4.23 -8.97
C CYS A 75 22.12 -3.40 -7.95
N PHE A 76 23.04 -4.03 -7.21
CA PHE A 76 23.88 -3.36 -6.22
C PHE A 76 24.78 -2.31 -6.87
N GLU A 77 25.44 -2.63 -7.98
CA GLU A 77 26.25 -1.65 -8.70
C GLU A 77 25.38 -0.51 -9.27
N THR A 78 24.17 -0.80 -9.76
CA THR A 78 23.23 0.22 -10.24
C THR A 78 22.85 1.19 -9.10
N MET A 79 22.51 0.65 -7.92
CA MET A 79 22.26 1.45 -6.71
C MET A 79 23.48 2.31 -6.35
N MET A 80 24.66 1.70 -6.30
CA MET A 80 25.88 2.41 -5.94
C MET A 80 26.19 3.52 -6.94
N ARG A 81 26.08 3.30 -8.25
CA ARG A 81 26.25 4.36 -9.27
C ARG A 81 25.27 5.50 -9.04
N TYR A 82 24.00 5.19 -8.79
CA TYR A 82 22.98 6.19 -8.52
C TYR A 82 23.30 7.07 -7.32
N LEU A 83 23.84 6.50 -6.23
CA LEU A 83 24.25 7.27 -5.04
C LEU A 83 25.31 8.35 -5.31
N TYR A 84 26.09 8.21 -6.39
CA TYR A 84 27.12 9.18 -6.78
C TYR A 84 26.70 10.08 -7.95
N THR A 85 25.83 9.62 -8.84
CA THR A 85 25.49 10.35 -10.08
C THR A 85 24.05 10.89 -10.11
N PHE A 86 23.17 10.36 -9.27
CA PHE A 86 21.71 10.57 -9.31
C PHE A 86 21.06 10.19 -10.64
N ASN A 87 21.78 9.44 -11.48
CA ASN A 87 21.31 8.96 -12.76
C ASN A 87 21.10 7.45 -12.68
N TRP A 88 20.06 6.98 -13.38
CA TRP A 88 19.87 5.55 -13.61
C TRP A 88 20.91 5.06 -14.62
N GLU A 89 22.02 4.52 -14.12
CA GLU A 89 23.14 4.03 -14.91
C GLU A 89 23.38 2.55 -14.62
N GLU A 90 22.88 1.71 -15.51
CA GLU A 90 23.09 0.26 -15.43
C GLU A 90 24.53 -0.12 -15.80
N PRO A 91 25.12 -1.13 -15.13
CA PRO A 91 26.42 -1.66 -15.50
C PRO A 91 26.44 -2.13 -16.96
N LYS A 92 27.50 -1.76 -17.68
CA LYS A 92 27.71 -2.15 -19.10
C LYS A 92 28.07 -3.63 -19.28
N THR A 93 28.06 -4.43 -18.22
CA THR A 93 28.54 -5.81 -18.24
C THR A 93 27.59 -6.73 -18.99
N GLU A 94 28.13 -7.54 -19.91
CA GLU A 94 27.38 -8.54 -20.69
C GLU A 94 27.01 -9.81 -19.89
N ALA A 95 27.35 -9.88 -18.59
CA ALA A 95 27.25 -11.10 -17.78
C ALA A 95 25.80 -11.58 -17.57
N TRP A 96 24.84 -10.65 -17.57
CA TRP A 96 23.42 -11.00 -17.56
C TRP A 96 22.87 -10.87 -18.98
N LYS A 97 22.35 -11.95 -19.57
CA LYS A 97 21.68 -11.97 -20.87
C LYS A 97 20.19 -12.28 -20.66
N PRO A 98 19.35 -11.28 -20.40
CA PRO A 98 17.90 -11.47 -20.36
C PRO A 98 17.39 -11.81 -21.75
N ARG A 99 16.25 -12.49 -21.78
CA ARG A 99 15.63 -12.96 -23.03
C ARG A 99 15.02 -11.82 -23.85
N SER A 100 14.71 -10.69 -23.21
CA SER A 100 14.27 -9.44 -23.83
C SER A 100 14.92 -8.23 -23.14
N ASN A 101 15.05 -7.11 -23.86
CA ASN A 101 15.54 -5.86 -23.26
C ASN A 101 14.50 -5.25 -22.32
N LEU A 102 13.21 -5.51 -22.54
CA LEU A 102 12.16 -5.06 -21.64
C LEU A 102 12.15 -5.84 -20.32
N GLY A 103 12.29 -7.18 -20.40
CA GLY A 103 12.46 -8.04 -19.24
C GLY A 103 13.70 -7.65 -18.45
N ARG A 104 14.80 -7.27 -19.14
CA ARG A 104 15.98 -6.65 -18.52
C ARG A 104 15.58 -5.49 -17.63
N GLY A 105 14.96 -4.48 -18.22
CA GLY A 105 14.65 -3.22 -17.55
C GLY A 105 13.70 -3.40 -16.37
N ALA A 106 12.66 -4.22 -16.52
CA ALA A 106 11.69 -4.48 -15.45
C ALA A 106 12.34 -5.17 -14.25
N LEU A 107 13.12 -6.24 -14.46
CA LEU A 107 13.79 -6.97 -13.39
C LEU A 107 14.87 -6.14 -12.71
N THR A 108 15.66 -5.37 -13.47
CA THR A 108 16.61 -4.42 -12.87
C THR A 108 15.86 -3.39 -12.03
N ALA A 109 14.74 -2.85 -12.53
CA ALA A 109 13.94 -1.88 -11.79
C ALA A 109 13.45 -2.45 -10.45
N ILE A 110 12.94 -3.68 -10.45
CA ILE A 110 12.46 -4.35 -9.24
C ILE A 110 13.59 -4.68 -8.28
N GLY A 111 14.68 -5.29 -8.76
CA GLY A 111 15.82 -5.61 -7.91
C GLY A 111 16.44 -4.36 -7.26
N VAL A 112 16.60 -3.28 -8.03
CA VAL A 112 17.08 -1.99 -7.51
C VAL A 112 16.06 -1.35 -6.56
N TYR A 113 14.75 -1.49 -6.79
CA TYR A 113 13.73 -1.05 -5.84
C TYR A 113 13.89 -1.80 -4.49
N SER A 114 14.01 -3.12 -4.52
CA SER A 114 14.22 -3.95 -3.31
C SER A 114 15.48 -3.53 -2.56
N LEU A 115 16.57 -3.21 -3.27
CA LEU A 115 17.77 -2.66 -2.64
C LEU A 115 17.53 -1.25 -2.08
N ALA A 116 16.88 -0.36 -2.84
CA ALA A 116 16.57 0.98 -2.36
C ALA A 116 15.71 0.96 -1.09
N ASP A 117 14.81 -0.02 -0.97
CA ASP A 117 14.03 -0.29 0.23
C ASP A 117 14.91 -0.80 1.37
N LYS A 118 15.68 -1.88 1.14
CA LYS A 118 16.64 -2.47 2.11
C LYS A 118 17.62 -1.44 2.67
N TYR A 119 18.12 -0.53 1.82
CA TYR A 119 19.10 0.49 2.18
C TYR A 119 18.47 1.84 2.55
N ASP A 120 17.14 1.94 2.58
CA ASP A 120 16.37 3.16 2.86
C ASP A 120 16.85 4.39 2.05
N ILE A 121 16.71 4.29 0.73
CA ILE A 121 17.09 5.28 -0.28
C ILE A 121 15.85 5.70 -1.07
N GLU A 122 15.04 6.59 -0.48
CA GLU A 122 13.75 7.04 -1.02
C GLU A 122 13.82 7.60 -2.46
N ALA A 123 14.87 8.35 -2.79
CA ALA A 123 15.04 8.90 -4.15
C ALA A 123 15.24 7.80 -5.21
N LEU A 124 15.97 6.75 -4.85
CA LEU A 124 16.19 5.61 -5.72
C LEU A 124 14.94 4.75 -5.85
N ARG A 125 14.17 4.57 -4.77
CA ARG A 125 12.86 3.90 -4.79
C ARG A 125 11.94 4.51 -5.85
N LYS A 126 11.82 5.85 -5.85
CA LYS A 126 11.05 6.61 -6.86
C LYS A 126 11.62 6.46 -8.27
N SER A 127 12.95 6.49 -8.40
CA SER A 127 13.59 6.31 -9.70
C SER A 127 13.34 4.91 -10.27
N ALA A 128 13.44 3.87 -9.45
CA ALA A 128 13.21 2.48 -9.83
C ALA A 128 11.74 2.27 -10.26
N LEU A 129 10.78 2.78 -9.49
CA LEU A 129 9.36 2.76 -9.86
C LEU A 129 9.12 3.42 -11.22
N ARG A 130 9.74 4.58 -11.47
CA ARG A 130 9.63 5.25 -12.77
C ARG A 130 10.13 4.38 -13.93
N GLN A 131 11.21 3.63 -13.73
CA GLN A 131 11.74 2.73 -14.74
C GLN A 131 10.81 1.55 -14.99
N LEU A 132 10.23 0.98 -13.92
CA LEU A 132 9.23 -0.07 -14.05
C LEU A 132 7.99 0.41 -14.82
N SER A 133 7.44 1.58 -14.50
CA SER A 133 6.29 2.14 -15.23
C SER A 133 6.60 2.49 -16.69
N VAL A 134 7.85 2.84 -17.01
CA VAL A 134 8.30 2.98 -18.41
C VAL A 134 8.33 1.62 -19.09
N ALA A 135 8.82 0.57 -18.42
CA ALA A 135 8.82 -0.78 -18.96
C ALA A 135 7.38 -1.30 -19.18
N ALA A 136 6.52 -1.17 -18.16
CA ALA A 136 5.11 -1.60 -18.21
C ALA A 136 4.34 -0.97 -19.37
N ARG A 137 4.49 0.34 -19.60
CA ARG A 137 3.84 1.03 -20.74
C ARG A 137 4.32 0.57 -22.12
N ASN A 138 5.52 0.00 -22.20
CA ASN A 138 6.08 -0.50 -23.46
C ASN A 138 5.75 -1.98 -23.72
N VAL A 139 5.07 -2.67 -22.79
CA VAL A 139 4.63 -4.07 -22.94
C VAL A 139 3.79 -4.27 -24.20
N ALA A 140 2.97 -3.29 -24.61
CA ALA A 140 2.21 -3.39 -25.86
C ALA A 140 3.07 -3.47 -27.14
N ARG A 141 4.35 -3.05 -27.09
CA ARG A 141 5.28 -3.09 -28.22
C ARG A 141 6.18 -4.32 -28.21
N GLU A 142 6.61 -4.73 -27.02
CA GLU A 142 7.43 -5.92 -26.80
C GLU A 142 6.90 -6.58 -25.52
N PRO A 143 5.90 -7.49 -25.62
CA PRO A 143 5.26 -8.03 -24.44
C PRO A 143 6.24 -8.82 -23.57
N LEU A 144 6.15 -8.60 -22.26
CA LEU A 144 6.80 -9.45 -21.28
C LEU A 144 6.15 -10.84 -21.36
N SER A 145 6.99 -11.88 -21.37
CA SER A 145 6.50 -13.26 -21.32
C SER A 145 6.02 -13.61 -19.90
N TRP A 146 5.19 -14.64 -19.76
CA TRP A 146 4.82 -15.15 -18.44
C TRP A 146 6.03 -15.52 -17.58
N MET A 147 7.15 -15.96 -18.18
CA MET A 147 8.38 -16.28 -17.46
C MET A 147 9.04 -15.02 -16.88
N ASP A 148 8.91 -13.88 -17.56
CA ASP A 148 9.38 -12.60 -17.04
C ASP A 148 8.53 -12.19 -15.82
N PHE A 149 7.21 -12.34 -15.89
CA PHE A 149 6.32 -12.08 -14.75
C PHE A 149 6.54 -13.03 -13.57
N ASP A 150 6.73 -14.33 -13.85
CA ASP A 150 7.07 -15.33 -12.84
C ASP A 150 8.36 -14.94 -12.09
N MET A 151 9.38 -14.51 -12.83
CA MET A 151 10.64 -14.05 -12.24
C MET A 151 10.47 -12.72 -11.49
N ILE A 152 9.69 -11.77 -12.01
CA ILE A 152 9.36 -10.51 -11.35
C ILE A 152 8.69 -10.77 -9.99
N ILE A 153 7.68 -11.63 -9.97
CA ILE A 153 6.94 -11.96 -8.75
C ILE A 153 7.87 -12.66 -7.75
N LYS A 154 8.64 -13.65 -8.19
CA LYS A 154 9.64 -14.37 -7.38
C LYS A 154 10.80 -13.49 -6.91
N THR A 155 11.02 -12.33 -7.53
CA THR A 155 12.06 -11.37 -7.11
C THR A 155 11.53 -10.43 -6.03
N TYR A 156 10.27 -10.01 -6.12
CA TYR A 156 9.72 -8.98 -5.24
C TYR A 156 8.93 -9.55 -4.04
N TYR A 157 7.96 -10.42 -4.30
CA TYR A 157 7.00 -10.83 -3.28
C TYR A 157 7.55 -11.70 -2.14
N PRO A 158 8.67 -12.46 -2.26
CA PRO A 158 9.23 -13.16 -1.10
C PRO A 158 9.71 -12.24 0.02
N SER A 159 10.09 -10.99 -0.29
CA SER A 159 10.53 -9.99 0.70
C SER A 159 9.51 -8.89 0.95
N CYS A 160 8.35 -8.94 0.28
CA CYS A 160 7.27 -7.98 0.49
C CYS A 160 6.51 -8.34 1.77
N ASP A 161 6.39 -7.39 2.70
CA ASP A 161 5.67 -7.54 3.97
C ASP A 161 4.44 -6.63 4.05
N GLN A 162 4.21 -5.80 3.04
CA GLN A 162 3.15 -4.81 3.00
C GLN A 162 2.27 -4.96 1.76
N VAL A 163 0.96 -5.12 1.99
CA VAL A 163 -0.07 -4.98 0.95
C VAL A 163 -0.18 -3.51 0.52
N GLY A 164 -0.25 -3.29 -0.79
CA GLY A 164 -0.47 -1.98 -1.40
C GLY A 164 0.79 -1.14 -1.52
N SER A 165 1.97 -1.77 -1.63
CA SER A 165 3.20 -1.03 -1.96
C SER A 165 3.12 -0.50 -3.40
N ASP A 166 3.77 0.65 -3.66
CA ASP A 166 3.72 1.28 -4.99
C ASP A 166 4.17 0.32 -6.11
N ILE A 167 5.22 -0.47 -5.85
CA ILE A 167 5.73 -1.46 -6.81
C ILE A 167 4.86 -2.72 -6.90
N GLY A 168 4.29 -3.18 -5.79
CA GLY A 168 3.40 -4.34 -5.76
C GLY A 168 2.14 -4.09 -6.60
N LEU A 169 1.55 -2.90 -6.42
CA LEU A 169 0.40 -2.45 -7.22
C LEU A 169 0.74 -2.31 -8.71
N GLU A 170 1.94 -1.79 -9.05
CA GLU A 170 2.37 -1.69 -10.46
C GLU A 170 2.55 -3.07 -11.10
N ILE A 171 3.15 -4.03 -10.38
CA ILE A 171 3.30 -5.42 -10.85
C ILE A 171 1.93 -6.07 -11.02
N ALA A 172 1.04 -5.95 -10.04
CA ALA A 172 -0.30 -6.52 -10.06
C ALA A 172 -1.13 -5.95 -11.22
N ALA A 173 -1.08 -4.63 -11.44
CA ALA A 173 -1.76 -3.98 -12.55
C ALA A 173 -1.22 -4.43 -13.92
N ALA A 174 0.10 -4.65 -14.04
CA ALA A 174 0.70 -5.16 -15.26
C ALA A 174 0.27 -6.60 -15.57
N VAL A 175 0.13 -7.46 -14.56
CA VAL A 175 -0.37 -8.85 -14.74
C VAL A 175 -1.80 -8.85 -15.27
N LEU A 176 -2.68 -7.98 -14.75
CA LEU A 176 -4.08 -7.90 -15.19
C LEU A 176 -4.26 -7.43 -16.65
N GLN A 177 -3.24 -6.82 -17.25
CA GLN A 177 -3.27 -6.38 -18.64
C GLN A 177 -2.85 -7.46 -19.63
N LEU A 178 -2.33 -8.59 -19.16
CA LEU A 178 -1.88 -9.66 -20.05
C LEU A 178 -3.03 -10.55 -20.54
N PRO A 179 -2.97 -11.03 -21.79
CA PRO A 179 -3.87 -12.07 -22.27
C PRO A 179 -3.71 -13.33 -21.41
N LYS A 180 -4.83 -13.98 -21.07
CA LYS A 180 -4.81 -15.22 -20.28
C LYS A 180 -4.00 -16.32 -20.99
N GLU A 181 -4.01 -16.30 -22.33
CA GLU A 181 -3.34 -17.25 -23.20
C GLU A 181 -1.81 -17.25 -23.06
N GLU A 182 -1.24 -16.19 -22.47
CA GLU A 182 0.19 -16.10 -22.21
C GLU A 182 0.61 -16.94 -20.99
N PHE A 183 -0.31 -17.28 -20.08
CA PHE A 183 0.01 -18.03 -18.87
C PHE A 183 -0.27 -19.53 -19.02
N TYR A 184 0.57 -20.37 -18.41
CA TYR A 184 0.27 -21.80 -18.32
C TYR A 184 -0.87 -22.05 -17.32
N ASP A 185 -1.59 -23.16 -17.53
CA ASP A 185 -2.75 -23.52 -16.72
C ASP A 185 -2.42 -23.56 -15.22
N GLY A 186 -3.16 -22.79 -14.44
CA GLY A 186 -3.02 -22.73 -12.98
C GLY A 186 -1.94 -21.77 -12.47
N TRP A 187 -1.13 -21.12 -13.32
CA TRP A 187 -0.08 -20.19 -12.87
C TRP A 187 -0.59 -19.16 -11.88
N PHE A 188 -1.70 -18.48 -12.20
CA PHE A 188 -2.26 -17.44 -11.33
C PHE A 188 -2.69 -18.01 -9.97
N HIS A 189 -3.32 -19.18 -9.96
CA HIS A 189 -3.72 -19.86 -8.73
C HIS A 189 -2.51 -20.18 -7.84
N PHE A 190 -1.50 -20.87 -8.40
CA PHE A 190 -0.28 -21.22 -7.65
C PHE A 190 0.47 -19.98 -7.16
N THR A 191 0.51 -18.93 -7.98
CA THR A 191 1.19 -17.69 -7.63
C THR A 191 0.50 -16.97 -6.47
N VAL A 192 -0.82 -16.93 -6.45
CA VAL A 192 -1.60 -16.35 -5.33
C VAL A 192 -1.46 -17.20 -4.07
N GLU A 193 -1.37 -18.52 -4.20
CA GLU A 193 -1.15 -19.45 -3.08
C GLU A 193 0.24 -19.27 -2.45
N ASP A 194 1.28 -19.18 -3.28
CA ASP A 194 2.66 -18.97 -2.84
C ASP A 194 2.89 -17.54 -2.31
N TYR A 195 2.20 -16.55 -2.88
CA TYR A 195 2.35 -15.13 -2.57
C TYR A 195 1.00 -14.45 -2.28
N PRO A 196 0.43 -14.61 -1.08
CA PRO A 196 -0.88 -14.03 -0.75
C PRO A 196 -0.95 -12.50 -0.85
N ILE A 197 0.16 -11.80 -0.57
CA ILE A 197 0.25 -10.34 -0.72
C ILE A 197 0.06 -9.93 -2.18
N PHE A 198 0.57 -10.70 -3.15
CA PHE A 198 0.30 -10.48 -4.57
C PHE A 198 -1.20 -10.59 -4.88
N GLY A 199 -1.88 -11.59 -4.34
CA GLY A 199 -3.34 -11.72 -4.48
C GLY A 199 -4.10 -10.52 -3.92
N ALA A 200 -3.67 -10.02 -2.75
CA ALA A 200 -4.25 -8.82 -2.15
C ALA A 200 -3.99 -7.56 -2.98
N ASP A 201 -2.78 -7.40 -3.54
CA ASP A 201 -2.44 -6.30 -4.44
C ASP A 201 -3.27 -6.34 -5.72
N VAL A 202 -3.49 -7.53 -6.30
CA VAL A 202 -4.41 -7.70 -7.44
C VAL A 202 -5.80 -7.20 -7.08
N LEU A 203 -6.36 -7.56 -5.92
CA LEU A 203 -7.66 -7.06 -5.49
C LEU A 203 -7.67 -5.54 -5.33
N LEU A 204 -6.61 -4.95 -4.76
CA LEU A 204 -6.48 -3.50 -4.61
C LEU A 204 -6.45 -2.78 -5.96
N THR A 205 -5.80 -3.34 -6.97
CA THR A 205 -5.77 -2.74 -8.33
C THR A 205 -7.14 -2.74 -9.05
N LEU A 206 -8.12 -3.48 -8.54
CA LEU A 206 -9.50 -3.46 -9.03
C LEU A 206 -10.30 -2.27 -8.48
N TYR A 207 -9.87 -1.64 -7.38
CA TYR A 207 -10.55 -0.48 -6.83
C TYR A 207 -10.57 0.67 -7.85
N ASN A 208 -11.77 1.14 -8.18
CA ASN A 208 -12.01 2.22 -9.15
C ASN A 208 -11.37 1.96 -10.52
N ASN A 209 -11.26 0.70 -10.94
CA ASN A 209 -10.67 0.29 -12.21
C ASN A 209 -11.69 0.39 -13.35
N PRO A 210 -11.55 1.31 -14.31
CA PRO A 210 -12.53 1.51 -15.39
C PRO A 210 -12.50 0.41 -16.46
N THR A 211 -11.41 -0.35 -16.54
CA THR A 211 -11.21 -1.36 -17.60
C THR A 211 -11.91 -2.66 -17.27
N LEU A 212 -11.90 -3.06 -15.99
CA LEU A 212 -12.41 -4.36 -15.54
C LEU A 212 -13.76 -4.26 -14.80
N SER A 213 -14.24 -3.05 -14.52
CA SER A 213 -15.55 -2.83 -13.89
C SER A 213 -16.71 -3.25 -14.78
N ASP A 214 -17.72 -3.88 -14.18
CA ASP A 214 -19.01 -4.23 -14.80
C ASP A 214 -20.15 -3.32 -14.35
N VAL A 215 -19.87 -2.34 -13.48
CA VAL A 215 -20.81 -1.29 -13.08
C VAL A 215 -20.11 0.04 -12.84
N LYS A 216 -20.73 1.14 -13.30
CA LYS A 216 -20.39 2.50 -12.93
C LYS A 216 -21.41 3.06 -11.94
N ILE A 217 -20.95 3.50 -10.79
CA ILE A 217 -21.78 4.11 -9.75
C ILE A 217 -21.70 5.62 -9.88
N LYS A 218 -22.86 6.27 -10.01
CA LYS A 218 -23.02 7.72 -9.98
C LYS A 218 -23.58 8.13 -8.63
N GLN A 219 -22.72 8.64 -7.78
CA GLN A 219 -23.09 9.18 -6.48
C GLN A 219 -23.49 10.64 -6.65
N ILE A 220 -24.71 11.00 -6.25
CA ILE A 220 -25.31 12.31 -6.48
C ILE A 220 -25.73 12.94 -5.15
N SER A 221 -25.12 14.07 -4.82
CA SER A 221 -25.43 14.79 -3.57
C SER A 221 -25.19 16.28 -3.69
N LYS A 222 -26.16 17.07 -3.20
CA LYS A 222 -26.12 18.55 -3.21
C LYS A 222 -25.78 19.13 -4.59
N GLY A 223 -26.30 18.50 -5.66
CA GLY A 223 -26.07 18.91 -7.05
C GLY A 223 -24.68 18.58 -7.61
N LYS A 224 -23.85 17.80 -6.89
CA LYS A 224 -22.58 17.26 -7.36
C LYS A 224 -22.73 15.78 -7.69
N THR A 225 -21.97 15.33 -8.69
CA THR A 225 -21.89 13.91 -9.08
C THR A 225 -20.46 13.43 -9.00
N CYS A 226 -20.24 12.32 -8.30
CA CYS A 226 -18.99 11.58 -8.24
C CYS A 226 -19.20 10.21 -8.91
N GLU A 227 -18.32 9.84 -9.83
CA GLU A 227 -18.41 8.56 -10.55
C GLU A 227 -17.35 7.58 -10.03
N TYR A 228 -17.75 6.32 -9.86
CA TYR A 228 -16.88 5.23 -9.43
C TYR A 228 -17.05 4.01 -10.33
N TYR A 229 -15.95 3.33 -10.62
CA TYR A 229 -15.94 2.07 -11.35
C TYR A 229 -15.82 0.91 -10.37
N ALA A 230 -16.75 -0.03 -10.40
CA ALA A 230 -16.81 -1.10 -9.42
C ALA A 230 -17.21 -2.44 -10.05
N HIS A 231 -17.18 -3.46 -9.22
CA HIS A 231 -17.41 -4.85 -9.63
C HIS A 231 -18.61 -5.39 -8.85
N LYS A 232 -19.71 -5.72 -9.54
CA LYS A 232 -20.97 -6.17 -8.91
C LYS A 232 -20.72 -7.35 -7.98
N ALA A 233 -19.86 -8.30 -8.36
CA ALA A 233 -19.50 -9.45 -7.51
C ALA A 233 -18.87 -9.04 -6.17
N ILE A 234 -17.95 -8.07 -6.18
CA ILE A 234 -17.27 -7.58 -4.95
C ILE A 234 -18.27 -6.79 -4.09
N LEU A 235 -19.06 -5.91 -4.71
CA LEU A 235 -20.08 -5.13 -4.01
C LEU A 235 -21.13 -6.03 -3.35
N CYS A 236 -21.70 -6.98 -4.09
CA CYS A 236 -22.71 -7.91 -3.57
C CYS A 236 -22.17 -8.79 -2.44
N ARG A 237 -20.88 -9.14 -2.49
CA ARG A 237 -20.26 -9.96 -1.44
C ARG A 237 -20.26 -9.25 -0.10
N GLU A 238 -19.93 -7.95 -0.08
CA GLU A 238 -19.77 -7.18 1.15
C GLU A 238 -21.02 -6.37 1.55
N SER A 239 -21.96 -6.14 0.63
CA SER A 239 -23.15 -5.29 0.84
C SER A 239 -24.45 -6.04 0.54
N GLY A 240 -25.29 -6.17 1.55
CA GLY A 240 -26.65 -6.70 1.36
C GLY A 240 -27.54 -5.77 0.52
N PHE A 241 -27.29 -4.46 0.53
CA PHE A 241 -27.96 -3.51 -0.36
C PHE A 241 -27.65 -3.81 -1.83
N PHE A 242 -26.37 -3.89 -2.21
CA PHE A 242 -25.99 -4.16 -3.59
C PHE A 242 -26.38 -5.56 -4.04
N MET A 243 -26.34 -6.56 -3.14
CA MET A 243 -26.89 -7.89 -3.42
C MET A 243 -28.35 -7.79 -3.89
N ARG A 244 -29.20 -7.10 -3.14
CA ARG A 244 -30.62 -6.91 -3.52
C ARG A 244 -30.79 -6.09 -4.80
N ALA A 245 -29.99 -5.03 -4.97
CA ALA A 245 -30.07 -4.16 -6.13
C ALA A 245 -29.67 -4.87 -7.43
N PHE A 246 -28.58 -5.64 -7.42
CA PHE A 246 -28.00 -6.24 -8.63
C PHE A 246 -28.53 -7.64 -8.95
N THR A 247 -29.12 -8.36 -8.00
CA THR A 247 -29.74 -9.68 -8.28
C THR A 247 -31.27 -9.67 -8.20
N GLY A 248 -31.86 -8.51 -7.90
CA GLY A 248 -33.31 -8.33 -7.83
C GLY A 248 -33.96 -8.13 -9.20
N SER A 249 -35.20 -7.64 -9.20
CA SER A 249 -35.96 -7.30 -10.42
C SER A 249 -35.94 -5.79 -10.73
N PHE A 250 -34.99 -5.06 -10.14
CA PHE A 250 -34.82 -3.62 -10.36
C PHE A 250 -33.97 -3.35 -11.62
N LYS A 251 -33.98 -2.10 -12.09
CA LYS A 251 -33.28 -1.71 -13.32
C LYS A 251 -31.75 -1.88 -13.20
N GLU A 252 -31.24 -1.69 -11.99
CA GLU A 252 -29.83 -1.82 -11.60
C GLU A 252 -29.29 -3.25 -11.82
N ALA A 253 -30.17 -4.27 -11.81
CA ALA A 253 -29.77 -5.65 -12.10
C ALA A 253 -29.23 -5.79 -13.52
N SER A 254 -29.90 -5.18 -14.50
CA SER A 254 -29.52 -5.23 -15.93
C SER A 254 -28.64 -4.07 -16.38
N ASP A 255 -28.68 -2.93 -15.70
CA ASP A 255 -27.93 -1.74 -16.11
C ASP A 255 -26.44 -1.83 -15.75
N ALA A 256 -25.61 -1.24 -16.60
CA ALA A 256 -24.18 -1.03 -16.36
C ALA A 256 -23.90 0.26 -15.56
N GLU A 257 -24.94 1.03 -15.25
CA GLU A 257 -24.87 2.24 -14.44
C GLU A 257 -25.89 2.16 -13.29
N THR A 258 -25.54 2.70 -12.13
CA THR A 258 -26.47 2.86 -10.99
C THR A 258 -26.30 4.23 -10.37
N GLU A 259 -27.41 4.86 -10.00
CA GLU A 259 -27.43 6.18 -9.37
C GLU A 259 -27.74 6.02 -7.88
N LEU A 260 -26.91 6.64 -7.04
CA LEU A 260 -27.05 6.64 -5.59
C LEU A 260 -27.20 8.07 -5.12
N HIS A 261 -28.25 8.35 -4.36
CA HIS A 261 -28.59 9.69 -3.92
C HIS A 261 -28.35 9.87 -2.41
N ASP A 262 -28.15 11.13 -2.03
CA ASP A 262 -28.18 11.62 -0.65
C ASP A 262 -27.03 11.15 0.26
N ASP A 263 -25.93 10.64 -0.30
CA ASP A 263 -24.69 10.38 0.46
C ASP A 263 -23.66 11.48 0.20
N GLU A 264 -22.80 11.83 1.15
CA GLU A 264 -21.65 12.69 0.81
C GLU A 264 -20.51 11.84 0.23
N ALA A 265 -19.81 12.41 -0.77
CA ALA A 265 -18.85 11.66 -1.58
C ALA A 265 -17.71 11.05 -0.76
N ASP A 266 -17.21 11.77 0.24
CA ASP A 266 -16.11 11.29 1.08
C ASP A 266 -16.53 10.05 1.92
N TYR A 267 -17.77 10.01 2.44
CA TYR A 267 -18.27 8.84 3.18
C TYR A 267 -18.52 7.64 2.26
N PHE A 268 -19.09 7.87 1.09
CA PHE A 268 -19.31 6.79 0.12
C PHE A 268 -17.98 6.26 -0.42
N GLU A 269 -17.00 7.12 -0.68
CA GLU A 269 -15.66 6.71 -1.07
C GLU A 269 -14.98 5.89 0.04
N PHE A 270 -15.15 6.27 1.31
CA PHE A 270 -14.65 5.49 2.45
C PHE A 270 -15.27 4.09 2.48
N LEU A 271 -16.61 4.00 2.37
CA LEU A 271 -17.34 2.74 2.30
C LEU A 271 -16.85 1.86 1.14
N LEU A 272 -16.72 2.46 -0.05
CA LEU A 272 -16.30 1.73 -1.24
C LEU A 272 -14.86 1.23 -1.11
N LYS A 273 -13.93 2.05 -0.60
CA LYS A 273 -12.56 1.59 -0.31
C LYS A 273 -12.55 0.46 0.72
N PHE A 274 -13.38 0.53 1.76
CA PHE A 274 -13.50 -0.54 2.73
C PHE A 274 -13.97 -1.84 2.08
N ILE A 275 -14.95 -1.81 1.18
CA ILE A 275 -15.42 -3.01 0.44
C ILE A 275 -14.27 -3.70 -0.33
N TYR A 276 -13.32 -2.94 -0.87
CA TYR A 276 -12.18 -3.50 -1.63
C TYR A 276 -11.01 -3.93 -0.75
N THR A 277 -10.84 -3.31 0.42
CA THR A 277 -9.60 -3.42 1.21
C THR A 277 -9.80 -4.08 2.57
N GLU A 278 -11.04 -4.13 3.06
CA GLU A 278 -11.43 -4.47 4.42
C GLU A 278 -10.69 -3.67 5.51
N LYS A 279 -10.06 -2.56 5.12
CA LYS A 279 -9.21 -1.76 5.99
C LYS A 279 -9.98 -0.53 6.47
N TYR A 280 -10.15 -0.44 7.78
CA TYR A 280 -10.65 0.78 8.41
C TYR A 280 -9.55 1.85 8.46
N ASP A 281 -9.57 2.77 7.48
CA ASP A 281 -8.50 3.76 7.29
C ASP A 281 -8.65 4.97 8.23
N LYS A 282 -8.00 4.89 9.41
CA LYS A 282 -8.00 5.97 10.40
C LYS A 282 -7.35 7.27 9.90
N ASP A 283 -6.44 7.20 8.95
CA ASP A 283 -5.79 8.39 8.37
C ASP A 283 -6.75 9.10 7.41
N ALA A 284 -7.50 8.36 6.60
CA ALA A 284 -8.57 8.92 5.78
C ALA A 284 -9.64 9.58 6.66
N LEU A 285 -10.04 8.93 7.76
CA LEU A 285 -10.97 9.48 8.74
C LEU A 285 -10.45 10.80 9.33
N ALA A 286 -9.18 10.86 9.75
CA ALA A 286 -8.58 12.08 10.27
C ALA A 286 -8.58 13.22 9.23
N LYS A 287 -8.24 12.92 7.98
CA LYS A 287 -8.28 13.89 6.87
C LYS A 287 -9.70 14.40 6.59
N MET A 288 -10.71 13.54 6.71
CA MET A 288 -12.12 13.93 6.58
C MET A 288 -12.53 14.87 7.71
N ALA A 289 -12.19 14.54 8.95
CA ALA A 289 -12.47 15.39 10.12
C ALA A 289 -11.87 16.79 9.97
N ASP A 290 -10.61 16.87 9.57
CA ASP A 290 -9.92 18.14 9.32
C ASP A 290 -10.57 18.96 8.19
N ARG A 291 -10.96 18.28 7.10
CA ARG A 291 -11.60 18.91 5.94
C ARG A 291 -12.98 19.47 6.28
N PHE A 292 -13.79 18.68 6.96
CA PHE A 292 -15.14 19.06 7.38
C PHE A 292 -15.14 19.99 8.60
N LYS A 293 -14.00 20.09 9.30
CA LYS A 293 -13.83 20.84 10.55
C LYS A 293 -14.80 20.34 11.63
N ILE A 294 -14.93 19.03 11.74
CA ILE A 294 -15.75 18.34 12.74
C ILE A 294 -14.89 17.39 13.55
N GLU A 295 -15.40 16.96 14.69
CA GLU A 295 -14.71 15.99 15.54
C GLU A 295 -14.63 14.62 14.84
N LYS A 296 -13.50 13.93 15.01
CA LYS A 296 -13.27 12.58 14.44
C LYS A 296 -14.38 11.59 14.82
N VAL A 297 -14.92 11.72 16.03
CA VAL A 297 -16.01 10.86 16.52
C VAL A 297 -17.29 11.01 15.67
N LEU A 298 -17.58 12.22 15.17
CA LEU A 298 -18.72 12.46 14.28
C LEU A 298 -18.51 11.81 12.92
N VAL A 299 -17.30 11.89 12.36
CA VAL A 299 -16.95 11.19 11.12
C VAL A 299 -17.12 9.67 11.28
N ALA A 300 -16.67 9.10 12.41
CA ALA A 300 -16.82 7.67 12.69
C ALA A 300 -18.30 7.24 12.82
N ILE A 301 -19.15 8.09 13.42
CA ILE A 301 -20.60 7.86 13.48
C ILE A 301 -21.25 7.92 12.09
N ASP A 302 -20.85 8.88 11.25
CA ASP A 302 -21.34 8.99 9.87
C ASP A 302 -20.88 7.80 9.01
N ILE A 303 -19.66 7.30 9.23
CA ILE A 303 -19.16 6.06 8.62
C ILE A 303 -20.03 4.86 9.04
N ASN A 304 -20.41 4.76 10.31
CA ASN A 304 -21.32 3.70 10.77
C ASN A 304 -22.72 3.85 10.14
N THR A 305 -23.21 5.09 10.01
CA THR A 305 -24.51 5.40 9.40
C THR A 305 -24.54 4.97 7.93
N ILE A 306 -23.51 5.31 7.14
CA ILE A 306 -23.46 4.89 5.74
C ILE A 306 -23.25 3.38 5.62
N ALA A 307 -22.46 2.75 6.49
CA ALA A 307 -22.34 1.30 6.54
C ALA A 307 -23.71 0.64 6.73
N SER A 308 -24.52 1.17 7.66
CA SER A 308 -25.87 0.67 7.92
C SER A 308 -26.80 0.87 6.72
N LYS A 309 -26.74 2.03 6.05
CA LYS A 309 -27.53 2.32 4.84
C LYS A 309 -27.27 1.29 3.74
N TYR A 310 -26.01 0.92 3.54
CA TYR A 310 -25.58 -0.01 2.51
C TYR A 310 -25.47 -1.47 3.00
N ASP A 311 -25.83 -1.78 4.24
CA ASP A 311 -25.75 -3.13 4.83
C ASP A 311 -24.34 -3.75 4.66
N VAL A 312 -23.29 -2.96 4.95
CA VAL A 312 -21.87 -3.38 4.94
C VAL A 312 -21.45 -3.75 6.37
N ARG A 313 -21.84 -4.95 6.79
CA ARG A 313 -21.80 -5.36 8.20
C ARG A 313 -20.40 -5.36 8.80
N ARG A 314 -19.39 -5.70 8.01
CA ARG A 314 -18.00 -5.81 8.48
C ARG A 314 -17.37 -4.46 8.82
N LEU A 315 -18.02 -3.36 8.44
CA LEU A 315 -17.61 -2.01 8.81
C LEU A 315 -18.19 -1.56 10.18
N TYR A 316 -19.19 -2.27 10.73
CA TYR A 316 -19.85 -1.85 11.97
C TYR A 316 -18.94 -1.91 13.19
N GLU A 317 -18.30 -3.07 13.40
CA GLU A 317 -17.41 -3.33 14.54
C GLU A 317 -16.23 -2.36 14.56
N PRO A 318 -15.40 -2.21 13.51
CA PRO A 318 -14.26 -1.29 13.56
C PRO A 318 -14.69 0.17 13.74
N ALA A 319 -15.83 0.60 13.17
CA ALA A 319 -16.35 1.94 13.40
C ALA A 319 -16.80 2.17 14.86
N ALA A 320 -17.48 1.18 15.46
CA ALA A 320 -17.96 1.25 16.84
C ALA A 320 -16.80 1.22 17.86
N GLU A 321 -15.78 0.41 17.60
CA GLU A 321 -14.55 0.38 18.39
C GLU A 321 -13.82 1.74 18.35
N ASP A 322 -13.73 2.36 17.17
CA ASP A 322 -13.05 3.65 17.03
C ASP A 322 -13.81 4.79 17.76
N VAL A 323 -15.15 4.81 17.65
CA VAL A 323 -16.00 5.72 18.43
C VAL A 323 -15.76 5.51 19.94
N SER A 324 -15.78 4.26 20.40
CA SER A 324 -15.60 3.93 21.81
C SER A 324 -14.23 4.37 22.31
N ALA A 325 -13.16 4.12 21.53
CA ALA A 325 -11.81 4.54 21.86
C ALA A 325 -11.67 6.07 21.96
N MET A 326 -12.33 6.83 21.09
CA MET A 326 -12.34 8.30 21.14
C MET A 326 -13.11 8.85 22.34
N LEU A 327 -14.21 8.21 22.73
CA LEU A 327 -14.99 8.63 23.89
C LEU A 327 -14.25 8.34 25.21
N ILE A 328 -13.56 7.20 25.31
CA ILE A 328 -12.75 6.85 26.48
C ILE A 328 -11.57 7.81 26.63
N SER A 329 -10.84 8.09 25.54
CA SER A 329 -9.70 9.02 25.59
C SER A 329 -10.10 10.44 25.97
N ASN A 330 -11.26 10.92 25.49
CA ASN A 330 -11.84 12.21 25.88
C ASN A 330 -12.28 12.24 27.36
N ASN A 331 -12.75 11.12 27.92
CA ASN A 331 -13.09 11.05 29.34
C ASN A 331 -11.84 11.06 30.23
N TYR A 332 -10.75 10.39 29.86
CA TYR A 332 -9.50 10.45 30.62
C TYR A 332 -8.85 11.85 30.58
N GLY A 333 -8.89 12.55 29.44
CA GLY A 333 -8.40 13.93 29.35
C GLY A 333 -9.20 14.97 30.14
N ARG A 334 -10.38 14.59 30.66
CA ARG A 334 -11.28 15.46 31.44
C ARG A 334 -11.21 15.18 32.95
N ILE A 335 -10.61 14.07 33.37
CA ILE A 335 -10.52 13.66 34.78
C ILE A 335 -9.38 14.37 35.53
N ASP A 336 -8.38 14.95 34.85
CA ASP A 336 -7.20 15.53 35.50
C ASP A 336 -7.33 17.00 35.99
N ASP A 337 -8.46 17.68 35.78
CA ASP A 337 -8.59 19.10 36.18
C ASP A 337 -9.72 19.43 37.18
N THR A 338 -10.55 18.46 37.63
CA THR A 338 -11.67 18.79 38.55
C THR A 338 -11.96 17.82 39.70
N ALA A 339 -11.13 16.80 39.96
CA ALA A 339 -11.41 15.86 41.05
C ALA A 339 -10.17 15.45 41.87
N ALA A 340 -9.38 16.42 42.33
CA ALA A 340 -8.57 16.26 43.54
C ALA A 340 -9.42 16.68 44.76
N GLY A 341 -10.43 15.87 45.07
CA GLY A 341 -11.41 16.11 46.13
C GLY A 341 -11.89 14.81 46.74
N ASP A 342 -10.98 14.15 47.46
CA ASP A 342 -11.24 13.30 48.63
C ASP A 342 -12.41 12.31 48.56
N VAL A 343 -12.13 11.08 48.13
CA VAL A 343 -12.96 9.90 48.43
C VAL A 343 -12.07 8.75 48.89
N SER A 344 -11.48 8.95 50.07
CA SER A 344 -10.94 7.87 50.90
C SER A 344 -11.87 7.67 52.10
N ALA A 345 -12.99 6.97 51.87
CA ALA A 345 -13.70 6.13 52.85
C ALA A 345 -15.09 5.78 52.29
N THR A 346 -15.26 4.55 51.84
CA THR A 346 -16.36 3.62 52.22
C THR A 346 -16.43 2.49 51.20
N LEU A 347 -15.57 1.48 51.37
CA LEU A 347 -15.83 0.13 50.88
C LEU A 347 -15.51 -0.85 52.01
N SER A 348 -16.45 -0.95 52.95
CA SER A 348 -16.51 -2.08 53.88
C SER A 348 -17.96 -2.57 53.94
N SER A 349 -18.26 -3.59 53.13
CA SER A 349 -19.12 -4.75 53.48
C SER A 349 -19.75 -5.35 52.22
N SER A 350 -19.24 -6.50 51.79
CA SER A 350 -20.07 -7.57 51.20
C SER A 350 -20.90 -8.19 52.35
N PRO A 351 -22.10 -8.79 52.14
CA PRO A 351 -22.11 -10.20 51.69
C PRO A 351 -23.38 -10.74 50.96
N HIS A 352 -23.18 -11.91 50.33
CA HIS A 352 -24.09 -13.05 50.14
C HIS A 352 -25.15 -13.10 49.01
N ASP A 353 -24.84 -13.96 48.02
CA ASP A 353 -25.55 -15.16 47.52
C ASP A 353 -27.09 -15.19 47.27
N ARG A 354 -27.42 -15.93 46.19
CA ARG A 354 -28.69 -16.62 45.79
C ARG A 354 -29.65 -15.80 44.91
N VAL A 355 -30.33 -16.31 43.86
CA VAL A 355 -30.55 -17.66 43.31
C VAL A 355 -31.23 -17.52 41.92
N ASP A 356 -30.89 -18.43 41.02
CA ASP A 356 -31.60 -19.09 39.89
C ASP A 356 -32.71 -18.44 39.03
N ASP A 357 -32.59 -18.76 37.72
CA ASP A 357 -33.58 -19.17 36.72
C ASP A 357 -34.87 -18.37 36.45
N ALA A 358 -34.98 -17.86 35.20
CA ALA A 358 -36.20 -17.97 34.40
C ALA A 358 -35.91 -17.82 32.90
N VAL A 359 -36.12 -18.92 32.17
CA VAL A 359 -36.36 -19.00 30.73
C VAL A 359 -37.77 -18.50 30.44
N GLU A 360 -37.96 -17.58 29.48
CA GLU A 360 -39.15 -17.57 28.62
C GLU A 360 -38.96 -16.76 27.32
N ASN A 361 -39.63 -17.24 26.27
CA ASN A 361 -39.46 -17.04 24.83
C ASN A 361 -40.15 -15.73 24.32
N PRO A 362 -39.91 -15.29 23.05
CA PRO A 362 -40.17 -13.94 22.55
C PRO A 362 -41.53 -13.80 21.85
N ALA A 363 -42.13 -12.60 21.92
CA ALA A 363 -43.09 -12.13 20.93
C ALA A 363 -43.29 -10.61 20.94
N SER A 364 -43.49 -10.09 19.72
CA SER A 364 -44.37 -8.98 19.35
C SER A 364 -43.96 -7.52 19.60
N TRP A 365 -43.30 -6.89 18.61
CA TRP A 365 -43.59 -5.53 18.10
C TRP A 365 -43.10 -5.53 16.63
N GLY A 366 -43.84 -5.34 15.54
CA GLY A 366 -45.11 -4.65 15.32
C GLY A 366 -44.87 -3.35 14.54
N PHE A 367 -44.32 -3.39 13.31
CA PHE A 367 -44.16 -2.19 12.45
C PHE A 367 -45.20 -2.17 11.33
N SER A 368 -46.06 -1.13 11.35
CA SER A 368 -46.98 -0.79 10.27
C SER A 368 -46.30 0.13 9.25
N PHE A 369 -46.35 -0.22 7.98
CA PHE A 369 -46.09 0.70 6.87
C PHE A 369 -47.41 1.36 6.44
N GLY A 370 -47.46 2.69 6.51
CA GLY A 370 -48.50 3.50 5.89
C GLY A 370 -48.04 3.97 4.51
N CYS A 371 -48.73 3.53 3.46
CA CYS A 371 -48.72 4.17 2.15
C CYS A 371 -49.64 5.40 2.17
N GLY A 372 -49.21 6.48 1.51
CA GLY A 372 -50.02 7.67 1.28
C GLY A 372 -49.55 8.44 0.04
N PHE A 373 -50.19 8.08 -1.08
CA PHE A 373 -50.39 8.76 -2.38
C PHE A 373 -49.20 9.22 -3.23
#